data_AF-A0A7J9ZWS8-F1
#
_entry.id   AF-A0A7J9ZWS8-F1
#
_cell.length_a   1.000
_cell.length_b   1.000
_cell.length_c   1.000
_cell.angle_alpha   90.00
_cell.angle_beta   90.00
_cell.angle_gamma   90.00
#
_symmetry.space_group_name_H-M   'P 1'
#
loop_
_entity.id
_entity.type
_entity.pdbx_description
1 polymer ?
#
loop_
_entity_poly.entity_id
_entity_poly.type
_entity_poly.pdbx_seq_one_letter_code
_entity_poly.pdbx_strand_id
1 'polypeptide(L)'
;MTTPDYTEKIPNNVDLAGDRRLQRALEAWQPRFKDWWVEMGPQLPNEDVYLRTAINVGREGWAHFGHVAMEDYRWGIFLAERDPGRRIGFGEHMGDPAWQKVPGEYRSELQRLIVIQGDTEPASVEQQRRLGYTAPSLYDLRNLFQVNVEEGRHLWAMVYLLHAYFGREGRDEAAALLQRNSGSEDSPRILGAFNEETPDWLSFFMFTYFTDRDGKYQLGTLKESGFDPLSRTCEFMLKEEAHHMFVGTTGVDRVVERTAQLMVEHETDDAGPYG
;
A
#
# COMPACT_ATOMS: atom_id res chain seq x y z
N MET A 1 -16.95 -0.13 19.26
CA MET A 1 -15.96 0.39 18.29
C MET A 1 -15.47 1.71 18.82
N THR A 2 -14.16 1.92 18.83
CA THR A 2 -13.55 3.19 19.21
C THR A 2 -13.60 4.12 18.00
N THR A 3 -14.18 5.31 18.16
CA THR A 3 -14.09 6.37 17.15
C THR A 3 -12.61 6.70 16.94
N PRO A 4 -12.09 6.81 15.70
CA PRO A 4 -10.69 7.14 15.47
C PRO A 4 -10.31 8.45 16.17
N ASP A 5 -9.29 8.43 17.02
CA ASP A 5 -8.76 9.63 17.68
C ASP A 5 -7.68 10.24 16.79
N TYR A 6 -8.02 11.39 16.19
CA TYR A 6 -7.14 12.10 15.27
C TYR A 6 -6.06 12.93 15.97
N THR A 7 -6.02 12.97 17.30
CA THR A 7 -4.96 13.61 18.08
C THR A 7 -3.74 12.69 18.30
N GLU A 8 -3.89 11.39 18.04
CA GLU A 8 -2.82 10.41 18.24
C GLU A 8 -1.73 10.52 17.17
N LYS A 9 -0.50 10.12 17.52
CA LYS A 9 0.64 10.15 16.58
C LYS A 9 0.43 9.23 15.37
N ILE A 10 -0.29 8.12 15.55
CA ILE A 10 -0.62 7.11 14.53
C ILE A 10 -2.16 6.96 14.52
N PRO A 11 -2.87 7.57 13.56
CA PRO A 11 -4.32 7.41 13.44
C PRO A 11 -4.71 5.93 13.31
N ASN A 12 -5.72 5.47 14.03
CA ASN A 12 -6.10 4.06 13.98
C ASN A 12 -7.53 3.78 14.44
N ASN A 13 -8.03 2.58 14.14
CA ASN A 13 -9.30 2.05 14.66
C ASN A 13 -9.14 0.72 15.43
N VAL A 14 -7.93 0.43 15.92
CA VAL A 14 -7.57 -0.84 16.56
C VAL A 14 -7.30 -0.72 18.06
N ASP A 15 -7.68 0.41 18.67
CA ASP A 15 -7.45 0.71 20.10
C ASP A 15 -5.95 0.66 20.47
N LEU A 16 -5.10 1.31 19.67
CA LEU A 16 -3.66 1.28 19.87
C LEU A 16 -3.24 1.87 21.23
N ALA A 17 -3.93 2.92 21.70
CA ALA A 17 -3.70 3.51 23.02
C ALA A 17 -3.99 2.55 24.18
N GLY A 18 -4.88 1.56 23.98
CA GLY A 18 -5.15 0.48 24.92
C GLY A 18 -3.97 -0.48 25.10
N ASP A 19 -3.12 -0.65 24.07
CA ASP A 19 -1.90 -1.46 24.12
C ASP A 19 -0.64 -0.58 24.07
N ARG A 20 -0.27 -0.01 25.23
CA ARG A 20 0.92 0.84 25.38
C ARG A 20 2.23 0.18 24.94
N ARG A 21 2.33 -1.15 24.98
CA ARG A 21 3.53 -1.86 24.56
C ARG A 21 3.63 -1.87 23.03
N LEU A 22 2.53 -2.19 22.36
CA LEU A 22 2.43 -2.16 20.90
C LEU A 22 2.60 -0.73 20.36
N GLN A 23 1.93 0.24 20.97
CA GLN A 23 2.05 1.66 20.61
C GLN A 23 3.51 2.12 20.61
N ARG A 24 4.23 1.90 21.73
CA ARG A 24 5.65 2.26 21.84
C ARG A 24 6.52 1.55 20.80
N ALA A 25 6.23 0.30 20.48
CA ALA A 25 7.01 -0.44 19.48
C ALA A 25 6.83 0.13 18.08
N LEU A 26 5.60 0.52 17.70
CA LEU A 26 5.32 1.16 16.41
C LEU A 26 5.85 2.59 16.35
N GLU A 27 5.72 3.36 17.44
CA GLU A 27 6.30 4.71 17.54
C GLU A 27 7.83 4.71 17.50
N ALA A 28 8.48 3.63 17.94
CA ALA A 28 9.93 3.44 17.82
C ALA A 28 10.35 3.01 16.40
N TRP A 29 9.47 2.38 15.63
CA TRP A 29 9.72 2.03 14.22
C TRP A 29 9.46 3.23 13.28
N GLN A 30 8.52 4.11 13.64
CA GLN A 30 8.12 5.28 12.83
C GLN A 30 9.28 6.16 12.33
N PRO A 31 10.31 6.51 13.14
CA PRO A 31 11.42 7.32 12.65
C PRO A 31 12.18 6.61 11.52
N ARG A 32 12.38 5.29 11.62
CA ARG A 32 13.07 4.51 10.57
C ARG A 32 12.26 4.48 9.28
N PHE A 33 10.93 4.40 9.37
CA PHE A 33 10.05 4.54 8.21
C PHE A 33 10.16 5.93 7.59
N LYS A 34 10.21 6.99 8.40
CA LYS A 34 10.41 8.36 7.89
C LYS A 34 11.78 8.52 7.23
N ASP A 35 12.84 7.97 7.81
CA ASP A 35 14.18 7.99 7.21
C ASP A 35 14.18 7.28 5.84
N TRP A 36 13.57 6.09 5.76
CA TRP A 36 13.37 5.39 4.48
C TRP A 36 12.53 6.21 3.50
N TRP A 37 11.44 6.85 3.94
CA TRP A 37 10.59 7.67 3.08
C TRP A 37 11.35 8.85 2.48
N VAL A 38 12.18 9.53 3.28
CA VAL A 38 13.04 10.62 2.80
C VAL A 38 14.09 10.10 1.82
N GLU A 39 14.68 8.94 2.10
CA GLU A 39 15.75 8.37 1.27
C GLU A 39 15.25 7.73 -0.02
N MET A 40 14.09 7.09 -0.01
CA MET A 40 13.59 6.20 -1.06
C MET A 40 12.24 6.61 -1.65
N GLY A 41 11.52 7.54 -1.01
CA GLY A 41 10.29 8.13 -1.52
C GLY A 41 10.51 9.13 -2.67
N PRO A 42 9.45 9.84 -3.08
CA PRO A 42 9.48 10.74 -4.24
C PRO A 42 10.53 11.86 -4.12
N GLN A 43 11.31 12.08 -5.18
CA GLN A 43 12.47 12.99 -5.16
C GLN A 43 12.16 14.46 -5.52
N LEU A 44 10.92 14.77 -5.89
CA LEU A 44 10.48 16.15 -6.13
C LEU A 44 9.99 16.83 -4.84
N PRO A 45 10.02 18.17 -4.77
CA PRO A 45 9.35 18.91 -3.70
C PRO A 45 7.90 18.45 -3.55
N ASN A 46 7.53 18.11 -2.32
CA ASN A 46 6.25 17.49 -1.98
C ASN A 46 5.67 18.05 -0.67
N GLU A 47 5.98 19.31 -0.39
CA GLU A 47 5.59 20.05 0.82
C GLU A 47 4.11 20.49 0.81
N ASP A 48 3.48 20.52 -0.36
CA ASP A 48 2.10 20.97 -0.53
C ASP A 48 1.39 20.14 -1.61
N VAL A 49 0.94 18.93 -1.24
CA VAL A 49 0.25 18.01 -2.16
C VAL A 49 -1.19 17.81 -1.72
N TYR A 50 -2.14 17.98 -2.65
CA TYR A 50 -3.54 17.67 -2.40
C TYR A 50 -3.76 16.15 -2.39
N LEU A 51 -3.84 15.57 -1.18
CA LEU A 51 -3.93 14.13 -0.97
C LEU A 51 -5.21 13.75 -0.24
N ARG A 52 -5.65 12.52 -0.51
CA ARG A 52 -6.62 11.78 0.27
C ARG A 52 -5.89 11.11 1.43
N THR A 53 -6.42 11.24 2.64
CA THR A 53 -5.95 10.54 3.84
C THR A 53 -7.09 9.76 4.46
N ALA A 54 -6.89 8.46 4.69
CA ALA A 54 -7.83 7.63 5.42
C ALA A 54 -7.99 8.13 6.87
N ILE A 55 -9.23 8.33 7.29
CA ILE A 55 -9.60 8.77 8.65
C ILE A 55 -10.55 7.77 9.32
N ASN A 56 -11.32 6.99 8.57
CA ASN A 56 -12.27 6.02 9.12
C ASN A 56 -12.39 4.81 8.17
N VAL A 57 -13.17 3.79 8.56
CA VAL A 57 -13.36 2.53 7.80
C VAL A 57 -14.77 2.34 7.26
N GLY A 58 -15.71 3.20 7.66
CA GLY A 58 -17.10 3.17 7.19
C GLY A 58 -17.25 3.41 5.69
N ARG A 59 -18.49 3.31 5.18
CA ARG A 59 -18.79 3.64 3.76
C ARG A 59 -18.79 5.15 3.51
N GLU A 60 -19.20 5.94 4.49
CA GLU A 60 -19.25 7.41 4.42
C GLU A 60 -18.13 8.05 5.24
N GLY A 61 -17.54 9.12 4.73
CA GLY A 61 -16.55 9.93 5.47
C GLY A 61 -15.26 9.19 5.83
N TRP A 62 -14.91 8.14 5.09
CA TRP A 62 -13.71 7.33 5.39
C TRP A 62 -12.40 8.04 5.06
N ALA A 63 -12.44 9.07 4.22
CA ALA A 63 -11.26 9.81 3.79
C ALA A 63 -11.46 11.32 3.88
N HIS A 64 -10.38 12.03 4.23
CA HIS A 64 -10.27 13.48 4.18
C HIS A 64 -9.39 13.89 2.99
N PHE A 65 -9.74 14.97 2.30
CA PHE A 65 -8.89 15.54 1.26
C PHE A 65 -8.35 16.89 1.72
N GLY A 66 -7.05 17.07 1.61
CA GLY A 66 -6.38 18.28 2.04
C GLY A 66 -4.98 18.39 1.46
N HIS A 67 -4.45 19.60 1.52
CA HIS A 67 -3.05 19.86 1.22
C HIS A 67 -2.19 19.45 2.41
N VAL A 68 -1.13 18.69 2.14
CA VAL A 68 -0.22 18.19 3.17
C VAL A 68 1.18 17.98 2.59
N ALA A 69 2.20 18.24 3.39
CA ALA A 69 3.55 17.78 3.09
C ALA A 69 3.58 16.25 3.19
N MET A 70 4.13 15.55 2.20
CA MET A 70 4.11 14.08 2.19
C MET A 70 4.82 13.49 3.42
N GLU A 71 5.86 14.15 3.96
CA GLU A 71 6.53 13.75 5.21
C GLU A 71 5.64 13.84 6.47
N ASP A 72 4.59 14.64 6.41
CA ASP A 72 3.58 14.83 7.45
C ASP A 72 2.29 14.05 7.18
N TYR A 73 2.28 13.24 6.11
CA TYR A 73 1.15 12.37 5.82
C TYR A 73 0.82 11.50 7.03
N ARG A 74 -0.47 11.40 7.33
CA ARG A 74 -0.96 10.75 8.55
C ARG A 74 -1.15 9.26 8.29
N TRP A 75 -0.05 8.52 8.11
CA TRP A 75 -0.08 7.06 7.93
C TRP A 75 -0.72 6.37 9.14
N GLY A 76 -1.87 5.74 8.89
CA GLY A 76 -2.70 5.14 9.93
C GLY A 76 -2.92 3.63 9.76
N ILE A 77 -3.44 3.00 10.82
CA ILE A 77 -3.73 1.57 10.89
C ILE A 77 -5.25 1.38 10.93
N PHE A 78 -5.79 0.90 9.81
CA PHE A 78 -7.23 0.75 9.62
C PHE A 78 -7.58 -0.67 9.20
N LEU A 79 -8.41 -1.33 10.01
CA LEU A 79 -8.96 -2.65 9.71
C LEU A 79 -10.46 -2.51 9.44
N ALA A 80 -11.00 -3.28 8.49
CA ALA A 80 -12.44 -3.37 8.28
C ALA A 80 -13.20 -3.73 9.57
N GLU A 81 -14.51 -3.47 9.59
CA GLU A 81 -15.33 -3.72 10.77
C GLU A 81 -15.30 -5.20 11.18
N ARG A 82 -15.22 -5.45 12.48
CA ARG A 82 -15.19 -6.81 13.00
C ARG A 82 -16.60 -7.39 13.03
N ASP A 83 -16.77 -8.58 12.45
CA ASP A 83 -17.93 -9.44 12.69
C ASP A 83 -17.62 -10.44 13.82
N PRO A 84 -18.24 -10.32 15.02
CA PRO A 84 -18.04 -11.26 16.12
C PRO A 84 -18.47 -12.71 15.79
N GLY A 85 -19.34 -12.89 14.80
CA GLY A 85 -19.84 -14.18 14.34
C GLY A 85 -19.06 -14.78 13.17
N ARG A 86 -17.98 -14.13 12.70
CA ARG A 86 -17.23 -14.58 11.53
C ARG A 86 -16.69 -16.00 11.72
N ARG A 87 -16.93 -16.83 10.70
CA ARG A 87 -16.44 -18.21 10.61
C ARG A 87 -15.47 -18.35 9.43
N ILE A 88 -14.56 -19.31 9.53
CA ILE A 88 -13.61 -19.64 8.48
C ILE A 88 -14.38 -20.24 7.29
N GLY A 89 -14.14 -19.72 6.09
CA GLY A 89 -14.94 -20.03 4.90
C GLY A 89 -14.48 -21.23 4.07
N PHE A 90 -13.30 -21.79 4.35
CA PHE A 90 -12.72 -22.88 3.55
C PHE A 90 -11.70 -23.72 4.32
N GLY A 91 -11.27 -24.83 3.70
CA GLY A 91 -10.19 -25.69 4.20
C GLY A 91 -10.60 -26.59 5.38
N GLU A 92 -9.59 -27.11 6.09
CA GLU A 92 -9.76 -28.05 7.21
C GLU A 92 -10.60 -27.47 8.36
N HIS A 93 -10.45 -26.18 8.63
CA HIS A 93 -11.16 -25.46 9.70
C HIS A 93 -12.46 -24.79 9.24
N MET A 94 -13.01 -25.18 8.08
CA MET A 94 -14.23 -24.56 7.57
C MET A 94 -15.38 -24.66 8.59
N GLY A 95 -15.99 -23.52 8.91
CA GLY A 95 -17.06 -23.41 9.90
C GLY A 95 -16.59 -23.09 11.32
N ASP A 96 -15.29 -23.21 11.63
CA ASP A 96 -14.74 -22.80 12.93
C ASP A 96 -14.78 -21.27 13.09
N PRO A 97 -14.78 -20.75 14.33
CA PRO A 97 -14.63 -19.32 14.56
C PRO A 97 -13.31 -18.76 13.99
N ALA A 98 -13.38 -17.61 13.33
CA ALA A 98 -12.18 -16.96 12.79
C ALA A 98 -11.19 -16.56 13.90
N TRP A 99 -9.91 -16.79 13.65
CA TRP A 99 -8.85 -16.63 14.63
C TRP A 99 -8.50 -15.16 14.86
N GLN A 100 -8.49 -14.74 16.14
CA GLN A 100 -8.05 -13.41 16.55
C GLN A 100 -6.57 -13.38 16.94
N LYS A 101 -5.95 -14.55 17.08
CA LYS A 101 -4.52 -14.76 17.31
C LYS A 101 -4.04 -15.84 16.36
N VAL A 102 -2.79 -15.77 15.97
CA VAL A 102 -2.17 -16.74 15.08
C VAL A 102 -2.04 -18.10 15.78
N PRO A 103 -2.64 -19.18 15.24
CA PRO A 103 -2.39 -20.54 15.75
C PRO A 103 -0.90 -20.88 15.64
N GLY A 104 -0.35 -21.55 16.65
CA GLY A 104 1.09 -21.82 16.72
C GLY A 104 1.61 -22.62 15.53
N GLU A 105 0.82 -23.56 15.02
CA GLU A 105 1.15 -24.41 13.89
C GLU A 105 1.24 -23.68 12.53
N TYR A 106 0.61 -22.52 12.39
CA TYR A 106 0.60 -21.73 11.14
C TYR A 106 1.42 -20.45 11.24
N ARG A 107 2.18 -20.29 12.34
CA ARG A 107 2.83 -19.03 12.67
C ARG A 107 3.88 -18.61 11.64
N SER A 108 4.77 -19.52 11.24
CA SER A 108 5.82 -19.24 10.26
C SER A 108 5.24 -18.89 8.88
N GLU A 109 4.19 -19.60 8.48
CA GLU A 109 3.56 -19.50 7.18
C GLU A 109 2.79 -18.18 7.05
N LEU A 110 2.00 -17.83 8.07
CA LEU A 110 1.29 -16.55 8.11
C LEU A 110 2.26 -15.37 8.20
N GLN A 111 3.35 -15.51 8.96
CA GLN A 111 4.39 -14.47 9.00
C GLN A 111 5.00 -14.27 7.62
N ARG A 112 5.40 -15.35 6.96
CA ARG A 112 5.99 -15.29 5.62
C ARG A 112 5.05 -14.65 4.60
N LEU A 113 3.75 -14.98 4.62
CA LEU A 113 2.77 -14.37 3.72
C LEU A 113 2.64 -12.85 3.97
N ILE A 114 2.57 -12.44 5.23
CA ILE A 114 2.50 -11.01 5.61
C ILE A 114 3.77 -10.26 5.20
N VAL A 115 4.94 -10.87 5.35
CA VAL A 115 6.21 -10.28 4.94
C VAL A 115 6.31 -10.15 3.43
N ILE A 116 5.93 -11.18 2.67
CA ILE A 116 5.96 -11.14 1.20
C ILE A 116 5.03 -10.05 0.68
N GLN A 117 3.78 -9.98 1.17
CA GLN A 117 2.86 -8.90 0.81
C GLN A 117 3.47 -7.54 1.18
N GLY A 118 3.89 -7.38 2.44
CA GLY A 118 4.44 -6.13 2.95
C GLY A 118 5.71 -5.66 2.26
N ASP A 119 6.46 -6.55 1.61
CA ASP A 119 7.70 -6.22 0.89
C ASP A 119 7.45 -5.56 -0.46
N THR A 120 6.28 -5.83 -1.07
CA THR A 120 5.89 -5.25 -2.35
C THR A 120 5.54 -3.76 -2.25
N GLU A 121 5.01 -3.34 -1.11
CA GLU A 121 4.50 -1.98 -0.88
C GLU A 121 5.61 -0.91 -0.92
N PRO A 122 6.73 -1.03 -0.17
CA PRO A 122 7.83 -0.09 -0.31
C PRO A 122 8.60 -0.27 -1.63
N ALA A 123 8.56 -1.46 -2.23
CA ALA A 123 9.22 -1.69 -3.51
C ALA A 123 8.60 -0.86 -4.64
N SER A 124 7.27 -0.77 -4.70
CA SER A 124 6.60 0.06 -5.72
C SER A 124 6.95 1.54 -5.56
N VAL A 125 7.02 2.04 -4.32
CA VAL A 125 7.50 3.41 -4.03
C VAL A 125 8.92 3.63 -4.55
N GLU A 126 9.82 2.66 -4.31
CA GLU A 126 11.22 2.73 -4.74
C GLU A 126 11.37 2.74 -6.26
N GLN A 127 10.59 1.91 -6.97
CA GLN A 127 10.58 1.84 -8.43
C GLN A 127 10.09 3.15 -9.07
N GLN A 128 9.18 3.85 -8.39
CA GLN A 128 8.44 4.98 -8.94
C GLN A 128 9.00 6.36 -8.55
N ARG A 129 9.94 6.40 -7.61
CA ARG A 129 10.42 7.63 -6.94
C ARG A 129 10.93 8.76 -7.84
N ARG A 130 11.33 8.45 -9.09
CA ARG A 130 11.86 9.41 -10.08
C ARG A 130 10.82 9.89 -11.09
N LEU A 131 9.67 9.24 -11.19
CA LEU A 131 8.66 9.54 -12.22
C LEU A 131 8.12 10.97 -12.14
N GLY A 132 8.17 11.58 -10.94
CA GLY A 132 7.74 12.95 -10.76
C GLY A 132 8.44 13.95 -11.69
N TYR A 133 9.73 13.76 -12.01
CA TYR A 133 10.49 14.68 -12.85
C TYR A 133 9.97 14.81 -14.29
N THR A 134 9.25 13.79 -14.77
CA THR A 134 8.71 13.72 -16.12
C THR A 134 7.19 13.64 -16.13
N ALA A 135 6.54 14.09 -15.05
CA ALA A 135 5.09 14.03 -14.94
C ALA A 135 4.39 14.77 -16.09
N PRO A 136 3.47 14.10 -16.81
CA PRO A 136 2.81 14.69 -17.97
C PRO A 136 1.80 15.79 -17.58
N SER A 137 1.41 15.85 -16.31
CA SER A 137 0.59 16.93 -15.75
C SER A 137 0.67 16.96 -14.22
N LEU A 138 0.17 18.04 -13.60
CA LEU A 138 -0.02 18.10 -12.15
C LEU A 138 -1.06 17.08 -11.65
N TYR A 139 -2.04 16.73 -12.49
CA TYR A 139 -3.02 15.70 -12.16
C TYR A 139 -2.35 14.33 -12.02
N ASP A 140 -1.48 13.99 -12.98
CA ASP A 140 -0.73 12.73 -12.98
C ASP A 140 0.30 12.68 -11.84
N LEU A 141 1.01 13.79 -11.60
CA LEU A 141 1.92 13.93 -10.47
C LEU A 141 1.20 13.70 -9.13
N ARG A 142 0.02 14.31 -8.94
CA ARG A 142 -0.77 14.15 -7.72
C ARG A 142 -1.27 12.71 -7.55
N ASN A 143 -1.63 12.01 -8.64
CA ASN A 143 -2.03 10.61 -8.58
C ASN A 143 -0.84 9.69 -8.25
N LEU A 144 0.34 9.93 -8.83
CA LEU A 144 1.57 9.22 -8.44
C LEU A 144 1.83 9.36 -6.94
N PHE A 145 1.77 10.59 -6.43
CA PHE A 145 1.97 10.85 -5.00
C PHE A 145 0.89 10.20 -4.13
N GLN A 146 -0.36 10.15 -4.61
CA GLN A 146 -1.45 9.45 -3.92
C GLN A 146 -1.17 7.94 -3.80
N VAL A 147 -0.76 7.30 -4.90
CA VAL A 147 -0.34 5.89 -4.90
C VAL A 147 0.81 5.71 -3.91
N ASN A 148 1.87 6.53 -3.98
CA ASN A 148 3.03 6.35 -3.11
C ASN A 148 2.70 6.44 -1.60
N VAL A 149 1.85 7.38 -1.16
CA VAL A 149 1.47 7.45 0.27
C VAL A 149 0.56 6.29 0.69
N GLU A 150 -0.27 5.77 -0.21
CA GLU A 150 -1.15 4.62 0.03
C GLU A 150 -0.32 3.34 0.14
N GLU A 151 0.69 3.14 -0.72
CA GLU A 151 1.64 2.03 -0.59
C GLU A 151 2.50 2.14 0.67
N GLY A 152 2.92 3.36 1.04
CA GLY A 152 3.52 3.61 2.35
C GLY A 152 2.59 3.17 3.50
N ARG A 153 1.28 3.41 3.38
CA ARG A 153 0.28 2.99 4.38
C ARG A 153 0.06 1.47 4.37
N HIS A 154 0.15 0.82 3.21
CA HIS A 154 0.10 -0.63 3.08
C HIS A 154 1.24 -1.31 3.85
N LEU A 155 2.47 -0.76 3.76
CA LEU A 155 3.59 -1.20 4.59
C LEU A 155 3.27 -1.08 6.09
N TRP A 156 2.72 0.06 6.52
CA TRP A 156 2.27 0.26 7.91
C TRP A 156 1.25 -0.80 8.35
N ALA A 157 0.35 -1.21 7.46
CA ALA A 157 -0.67 -2.22 7.73
C ALA A 157 -0.05 -3.59 8.02
N MET A 158 0.94 -4.01 7.23
CA MET A 158 1.64 -5.28 7.44
C MET A 158 2.57 -5.22 8.67
N VAL A 159 3.27 -4.11 8.87
CA VAL A 159 4.13 -3.89 10.05
C VAL A 159 3.32 -3.91 11.35
N TYR A 160 2.10 -3.36 11.36
CA TYR A 160 1.18 -3.49 12.49
C TYR A 160 0.91 -4.96 12.82
N LEU A 161 0.54 -5.78 11.82
CA LEU A 161 0.26 -7.20 12.04
C LEU A 161 1.50 -7.93 12.59
N LEU A 162 2.68 -7.65 12.02
CA LEU A 162 3.95 -8.21 12.48
C LEU A 162 4.24 -7.86 13.95
N HIS A 163 4.09 -6.59 14.33
CA HIS A 163 4.32 -6.14 15.70
C HIS A 163 3.29 -6.71 16.68
N ALA A 164 2.00 -6.72 16.31
CA ALA A 164 0.90 -7.09 17.18
C ALA A 164 0.82 -8.60 17.44
N TYR A 165 1.16 -9.43 16.44
CA TYR A 165 0.88 -10.87 16.49
C TYR A 165 2.13 -11.76 16.39
N PHE A 166 3.27 -11.24 15.93
CA PHE A 166 4.48 -12.02 15.66
C PHE A 166 5.65 -11.74 16.62
N GLY A 167 5.43 -10.93 17.67
CA GLY A 167 6.36 -10.84 18.80
C GLY A 167 7.71 -10.28 18.38
N ARG A 168 8.82 -10.94 18.77
CA ARG A 168 10.17 -10.48 18.44
C ARG A 168 10.48 -10.64 16.95
N GLU A 169 10.25 -11.83 16.41
CA GLU A 169 10.48 -12.13 14.99
C GLU A 169 9.70 -11.17 14.09
N GLY A 170 8.47 -10.82 14.45
CA GLY A 170 7.70 -9.81 13.71
C GLY A 170 8.38 -8.43 13.66
N ARG A 171 9.01 -8.00 14.76
CA ARG A 171 9.77 -6.73 14.77
C ARG A 171 11.04 -6.80 13.94
N ASP A 172 11.69 -7.96 13.94
CA ASP A 172 12.91 -8.19 13.14
C ASP A 172 12.55 -8.17 11.63
N GLU A 173 11.43 -8.79 11.24
CA GLU A 173 10.90 -8.72 9.87
C GLU A 173 10.48 -7.30 9.47
N ALA A 174 9.79 -6.57 10.35
CA ALA A 174 9.43 -5.16 10.11
C ALA A 174 10.66 -4.26 9.93
N ALA A 175 11.76 -4.55 10.62
CA ALA A 175 13.02 -3.85 10.41
C ALA A 175 13.71 -4.27 9.10
N ALA A 176 13.58 -5.52 8.67
CA ALA A 176 14.13 -6.04 7.42
C ALA A 176 13.40 -5.51 6.18
N LEU A 177 12.09 -5.24 6.29
CA LEU A 177 11.29 -4.61 5.22
C LEU A 177 11.83 -3.24 4.77
N LEU A 178 12.52 -2.52 5.65
CA LEU A 178 13.16 -1.23 5.34
C LEU A 178 14.65 -1.36 4.96
N GLN A 179 15.22 -2.57 5.02
CA GLN A 179 16.64 -2.82 4.67
C GLN A 179 16.81 -3.36 3.25
N ARG A 180 15.76 -4.01 2.72
CA ARG A 180 15.72 -4.45 1.32
C ARG A 180 15.30 -3.27 0.44
N ASN A 181 15.93 -3.14 -0.72
CA ASN A 181 15.66 -2.07 -1.68
C ASN A 181 15.51 -2.67 -3.09
N SER A 182 14.55 -2.15 -3.87
CA SER A 182 14.34 -2.54 -5.26
C SER A 182 15.62 -2.38 -6.09
N GLY A 183 16.04 -3.45 -6.77
CA GLY A 183 17.21 -3.46 -7.65
C GLY A 183 18.57 -3.48 -6.93
N SER A 184 18.60 -3.64 -5.60
CA SER A 184 19.85 -3.77 -4.84
C SER A 184 20.57 -5.10 -5.15
N GLU A 185 21.89 -5.05 -5.38
CA GLU A 185 22.71 -6.26 -5.55
C GLU A 185 22.84 -7.07 -4.25
N ASP A 186 22.95 -6.37 -3.11
CA ASP A 186 23.20 -6.99 -1.80
C ASP A 186 21.92 -7.37 -1.06
N SER A 187 20.85 -6.59 -1.22
CA SER A 187 19.61 -6.76 -0.46
C SER A 187 18.38 -6.41 -1.31
N PRO A 188 18.11 -7.17 -2.39
CA PRO A 188 16.96 -6.93 -3.26
C PRO A 188 15.63 -7.17 -2.56
N ARG A 189 14.55 -6.67 -3.17
CA ARG A 189 13.16 -7.05 -2.83
C ARG A 189 12.94 -8.53 -3.12
N ILE A 190 11.95 -9.13 -2.46
CA ILE A 190 11.73 -10.59 -2.48
C ILE A 190 11.28 -11.08 -3.86
N LEU A 191 10.42 -10.32 -4.53
CA LEU A 191 9.83 -10.72 -5.81
C LEU A 191 10.55 -10.02 -6.97
N GLY A 192 10.83 -10.77 -8.04
CA GLY A 192 11.60 -10.26 -9.19
C GLY A 192 10.97 -9.03 -9.85
N ALA A 193 9.66 -9.03 -10.08
CA ALA A 193 8.95 -7.91 -10.70
C ALA A 193 9.07 -6.59 -9.90
N PHE A 194 9.29 -6.69 -8.59
CA PHE A 194 9.49 -5.56 -7.67
C PHE A 194 10.96 -5.17 -7.52
N ASN A 195 11.84 -5.70 -8.38
CA ASN A 195 13.22 -5.24 -8.56
C ASN A 195 13.48 -4.67 -9.96
N GLU A 196 12.52 -4.80 -10.88
CA GLU A 196 12.62 -4.22 -12.23
C GLU A 196 12.48 -2.69 -12.18
N GLU A 197 12.97 -2.00 -13.21
CA GLU A 197 12.78 -0.56 -13.31
C GLU A 197 11.33 -0.21 -13.72
N THR A 198 10.82 0.91 -13.23
CA THR A 198 9.67 1.62 -13.83
C THR A 198 10.19 2.89 -14.51
N PRO A 199 10.71 2.78 -15.75
CA PRO A 199 11.56 3.83 -16.34
C PRO A 199 10.79 5.05 -16.84
N ASP A 200 9.50 4.90 -17.13
CA ASP A 200 8.67 5.94 -17.72
C ASP A 200 7.19 5.85 -17.28
N TRP A 201 6.40 6.85 -17.65
CA TRP A 201 4.99 6.93 -17.27
C TRP A 201 4.11 5.86 -17.92
N LEU A 202 4.45 5.38 -19.11
CA LEU A 202 3.72 4.28 -19.73
C LEU A 202 3.91 3.00 -18.91
N SER A 203 5.15 2.75 -18.50
CA SER A 203 5.53 1.65 -17.60
C SER A 203 4.80 1.76 -16.26
N PHE A 204 4.70 2.95 -15.68
CA PHE A 204 3.92 3.19 -14.45
C PHE A 204 2.42 2.92 -14.61
N PHE A 205 1.80 3.40 -15.69
CA PHE A 205 0.39 3.11 -15.95
C PHE A 205 0.14 1.61 -16.18
N MET A 206 1.05 0.93 -16.88
CA MET A 206 0.99 -0.53 -17.05
C MET A 206 1.21 -1.28 -15.74
N PHE A 207 2.12 -0.82 -14.89
CA PHE A 207 2.37 -1.38 -13.57
C PHE A 207 1.12 -1.30 -12.69
N THR A 208 0.54 -0.11 -12.56
CA THR A 208 -0.70 0.09 -11.78
C THR A 208 -1.93 -0.59 -12.43
N TYR A 209 -1.87 -0.92 -13.72
CA TYR A 209 -2.91 -1.68 -14.41
C TYR A 209 -2.80 -3.21 -14.21
N PHE A 210 -1.57 -3.75 -14.25
CA PHE A 210 -1.27 -5.19 -14.22
C PHE A 210 -0.68 -5.68 -12.89
N THR A 211 0.37 -5.04 -12.39
CA THR A 211 1.08 -5.47 -11.17
C THR A 211 0.25 -5.21 -9.92
N ASP A 212 -0.33 -4.02 -9.75
CA ASP A 212 -1.24 -3.73 -8.63
C ASP A 212 -2.50 -4.60 -8.69
N ARG A 213 -2.86 -5.07 -9.89
CA ARG A 213 -3.93 -6.04 -10.05
C ARG A 213 -3.57 -7.42 -9.50
N ASP A 214 -2.29 -7.84 -9.55
CA ASP A 214 -1.83 -9.01 -8.78
C ASP A 214 -2.00 -8.72 -7.28
N GLY A 215 -1.58 -7.55 -6.80
CA GLY A 215 -1.82 -7.07 -5.43
C GLY A 215 -3.29 -7.23 -5.01
N LYS A 216 -4.23 -6.78 -5.84
CA LYS A 216 -5.67 -7.01 -5.63
C LYS A 216 -6.05 -8.48 -5.49
N TYR A 217 -5.53 -9.38 -6.32
CA TYR A 217 -5.86 -10.81 -6.22
C TYR A 217 -5.21 -11.47 -4.98
N GLN A 218 -3.98 -11.07 -4.63
CA GLN A 218 -3.33 -11.51 -3.40
C GLN A 218 -4.10 -11.04 -2.17
N LEU A 219 -4.40 -9.74 -2.08
CA LEU A 219 -5.22 -9.15 -1.02
C LEU A 219 -6.63 -9.76 -0.99
N GLY A 220 -7.22 -10.03 -2.15
CA GLY A 220 -8.50 -10.73 -2.26
C GLY A 220 -8.47 -12.14 -1.68
N THR A 221 -7.33 -12.83 -1.82
CA THR A 221 -7.12 -14.17 -1.23
C THR A 221 -6.86 -14.07 0.27
N LEU A 222 -5.99 -13.14 0.71
CA LEU A 222 -5.67 -12.93 2.12
C LEU A 222 -6.85 -12.37 2.92
N LYS A 223 -7.76 -11.63 2.27
CA LYS A 223 -9.06 -11.24 2.82
C LYS A 223 -9.87 -12.45 3.29
N GLU A 224 -9.74 -13.61 2.66
CA GLU A 224 -10.49 -14.81 3.06
C GLU A 224 -9.82 -15.57 4.20
N SER A 225 -8.63 -15.14 4.67
CA SER A 225 -7.86 -15.81 5.71
C SER A 225 -8.68 -16.14 6.98
N GLY A 226 -8.40 -17.31 7.57
CA GLY A 226 -8.90 -17.68 8.89
C GLY A 226 -8.37 -16.78 10.01
N PHE A 227 -7.23 -16.10 9.79
CA PHE A 227 -6.70 -15.08 10.68
C PHE A 227 -7.38 -13.73 10.41
N ASP A 228 -8.36 -13.40 11.25
CA ASP A 228 -9.29 -12.29 11.06
C ASP A 228 -8.63 -10.89 11.02
N PRO A 229 -7.60 -10.58 11.84
CA PRO A 229 -6.86 -9.32 11.70
C PRO A 229 -6.25 -9.11 10.31
N LEU A 230 -5.66 -10.14 9.70
CA LEU A 230 -5.13 -10.06 8.33
C LEU A 230 -6.27 -9.88 7.31
N SER A 231 -7.33 -10.68 7.44
CA SER A 231 -8.52 -10.59 6.60
C SER A 231 -9.07 -9.15 6.53
N ARG A 232 -9.28 -8.54 7.69
CA ARG A 232 -9.83 -7.18 7.82
C ARG A 232 -8.85 -6.08 7.37
N THR A 233 -7.54 -6.30 7.52
CA THR A 233 -6.51 -5.42 6.96
C THR A 233 -6.59 -5.42 5.44
N CYS A 234 -6.59 -6.61 4.80
CA CYS A 234 -6.66 -6.74 3.35
C CYS A 234 -7.98 -6.21 2.78
N GLU A 235 -9.10 -6.41 3.48
CA GLU A 235 -10.38 -5.82 3.08
C GLU A 235 -10.35 -4.29 3.05
N PHE A 236 -9.65 -3.64 3.98
CA PHE A 236 -9.47 -2.20 3.95
C PHE A 236 -8.56 -1.77 2.80
N MET A 237 -7.41 -2.42 2.63
CA MET A 237 -6.45 -2.14 1.54
C MET A 237 -7.08 -2.24 0.15
N LEU A 238 -7.98 -3.21 -0.06
CA LEU A 238 -8.71 -3.35 -1.34
C LEU A 238 -9.54 -2.10 -1.72
N LYS A 239 -9.89 -1.23 -0.76
CA LYS A 239 -10.54 0.05 -1.06
C LYS A 239 -9.57 1.08 -1.66
N GLU A 240 -8.31 1.04 -1.25
CA GLU A 240 -7.24 1.90 -1.77
C GLU A 240 -6.71 1.34 -3.08
N GLU A 241 -6.52 0.03 -3.20
CA GLU A 241 -6.11 -0.68 -4.43
C GLU A 241 -7.01 -0.34 -5.65
N ALA A 242 -8.29 -0.08 -5.40
CA ALA A 242 -9.23 0.36 -6.42
C ALA A 242 -8.81 1.68 -7.09
N HIS A 243 -8.20 2.59 -6.33
CA HIS A 243 -7.66 3.85 -6.86
C HIS A 243 -6.42 3.60 -7.72
N HIS A 244 -5.52 2.71 -7.32
CA HIS A 244 -4.31 2.42 -8.09
C HIS A 244 -4.65 1.85 -9.48
N MET A 245 -5.55 0.85 -9.52
CA MET A 245 -6.05 0.31 -10.79
C MET A 245 -6.76 1.37 -11.65
N PHE A 246 -7.45 2.33 -11.03
CA PHE A 246 -8.06 3.44 -11.76
C PHE A 246 -7.00 4.33 -12.41
N VAL A 247 -5.90 4.63 -11.72
CA VAL A 247 -4.78 5.39 -12.27
C VAL A 247 -4.19 4.66 -13.48
N GLY A 248 -3.91 3.36 -13.37
CA GLY A 248 -3.38 2.59 -14.49
C GLY A 248 -4.33 2.49 -15.68
N THR A 249 -5.61 2.17 -15.42
CA THR A 249 -6.62 2.01 -16.47
C THR A 249 -6.82 3.32 -17.23
N THR A 250 -7.07 4.42 -16.52
CA THR A 250 -7.32 5.71 -17.16
C THR A 250 -6.06 6.33 -17.77
N GLY A 251 -4.89 6.03 -17.22
CA GLY A 251 -3.61 6.42 -17.80
C GLY A 251 -3.40 5.79 -19.18
N VAL A 252 -3.56 4.47 -19.29
CA VAL A 252 -3.46 3.76 -20.57
C VAL A 252 -4.54 4.22 -21.55
N ASP A 253 -5.80 4.36 -21.10
CA ASP A 253 -6.90 4.84 -21.95
C ASP A 253 -6.58 6.21 -22.56
N ARG A 254 -6.05 7.15 -21.76
CA ARG A 254 -5.66 8.48 -22.24
C ARG A 254 -4.52 8.47 -23.26
N VAL A 255 -3.55 7.56 -23.09
CA VAL A 255 -2.48 7.37 -24.09
C VAL A 255 -3.07 6.85 -25.39
N VAL A 256 -3.90 5.81 -25.34
CA VAL A 256 -4.56 5.22 -26.52
C VAL A 256 -5.44 6.25 -27.23
N GLU A 257 -6.24 7.00 -26.47
CA GLU A 257 -7.11 8.05 -27.00
C GLU A 257 -6.29 9.14 -27.70
N ARG A 258 -5.20 9.61 -27.09
CA ARG A 258 -4.36 10.64 -27.69
C ARG A 258 -3.68 10.16 -28.97
N THR A 259 -3.19 8.92 -28.99
CA THR A 259 -2.62 8.29 -30.18
C THR A 259 -3.66 8.23 -31.31
N ALA A 260 -4.88 7.77 -31.02
CA ALA A 260 -5.94 7.69 -32.03
C ALA A 260 -6.34 9.07 -32.58
N GLN A 261 -6.39 10.10 -31.73
CA GLN A 261 -6.63 11.48 -32.17
C GLN A 261 -5.56 11.97 -33.14
N LEU A 262 -4.28 11.72 -32.84
CA LEU A 262 -3.15 12.09 -33.72
C LEU A 262 -3.18 11.33 -35.05
N MET A 263 -3.53 10.04 -35.03
CA MET A 263 -3.68 9.25 -36.26
C MET A 263 -4.77 9.82 -37.18
N VAL A 264 -5.89 10.25 -36.59
CA VAL A 264 -6.99 10.89 -37.34
C VAL A 264 -6.60 12.28 -37.84
N GLU A 265 -5.94 13.09 -37.02
CA GLU A 265 -5.52 14.46 -37.37
C GLU A 265 -4.50 14.48 -38.52
N HIS A 266 -3.60 13.50 -38.55
CA HIS A 266 -2.51 13.42 -39.52
C HIS A 266 -2.71 12.37 -40.62
N GLU A 267 -3.87 11.71 -40.64
CA GLU A 267 -4.23 10.66 -41.62
C GLU A 267 -3.13 9.59 -41.77
N THR A 268 -2.58 9.12 -40.66
CA THR A 268 -1.44 8.19 -40.62
C THR A 268 -1.56 7.19 -39.48
N ASP A 269 -1.00 5.99 -39.68
CA ASP A 269 -0.84 4.99 -38.62
C ASP A 269 0.48 5.17 -37.83
N ASP A 270 1.39 6.00 -38.33
CA ASP A 270 2.64 6.38 -37.65
C ASP A 270 2.46 7.71 -36.90
N ALA A 271 1.92 7.63 -35.68
CA ALA A 271 1.63 8.80 -34.84
C ALA A 271 2.84 9.32 -34.06
N GLY A 272 3.92 8.54 -33.94
CA GLY A 272 5.09 8.87 -33.10
C GLY A 272 5.78 10.19 -33.42
N PRO A 273 5.87 10.63 -34.70
CA PRO A 273 6.40 11.95 -35.04
C PRO A 273 5.58 13.14 -34.55
N TYR A 274 4.34 12.92 -34.09
CA TYR A 274 3.36 13.98 -33.79
C TYR A 274 3.05 14.15 -32.30
N GLY A 275 3.62 13.33 -31.42
CA GLY A 275 3.43 13.40 -29.98
C GLY A 275 4.05 12.25 -29.21
#